data_AF-A0A183FPT5-F1
#
_entry.id   AF-A0A183FPT5-F1
#
_cell.length_a   1.000
_cell.length_b   1.000
_cell.length_c   1.000
_cell.angle_alpha   90.00
_cell.angle_beta   90.00
_cell.angle_gamma   90.00
#
_symmetry.space_group_name_H-M   'P 1'
#
loop_
_entity.id
_entity.type
_entity.pdbx_description
1 polymer ?
#
loop_
_entity_poly.entity_id
_entity_poly.type
_entity_poly.pdbx_seq_one_letter_code
_entity_poly.pdbx_strand_id
1 'polypeptide(L)'
;MITVLEHLYEGAFQKFEEYREVGSFKKDTALTGHTVADIVIIMQSLPTFVSCVSRDYGCLLAAASVQVRILITTLPSNAPSLEPDLHLTERVMMINHHALRHVAWFEEAMLVRVLKDIRRRYTGLQPLSVWVIEYLAHFAVMNTSNRQPLPLGPAFRRVFEALSTGRSSICYELKSLSSLFLKFVTLCAYIFLSK
;
A
#
# COMPACT_ATOMS: atom_id res chain seq x y z
N MET A 1 24.37 11.32 -2.51
CA MET A 1 24.13 11.14 -3.95
C MET A 1 22.70 10.70 -4.27
N ILE A 2 21.96 10.05 -3.35
CA ILE A 2 20.54 9.69 -3.55
C ILE A 2 19.59 10.86 -3.27
N THR A 3 19.93 11.77 -2.34
CA THR A 3 19.13 12.96 -1.97
C THR A 3 19.08 14.06 -3.04
N VAL A 4 19.99 14.07 -4.02
CA VAL A 4 20.03 15.11 -5.07
C VAL A 4 19.14 14.75 -6.26
N LEU A 5 18.78 13.47 -6.41
CA LEU A 5 17.87 13.00 -7.47
C LEU A 5 16.39 13.14 -7.06
N GLU A 6 16.05 13.14 -5.77
CA GLU A 6 14.67 13.40 -5.31
C GLU A 6 14.24 14.85 -5.57
N HIS A 7 15.13 15.84 -5.36
CA HIS A 7 14.79 17.25 -5.57
C HIS A 7 14.73 17.69 -7.03
N LEU A 8 15.31 16.94 -7.98
CA LEU A 8 15.19 17.24 -9.41
C LEU A 8 13.92 16.65 -10.04
N TYR A 9 13.19 15.78 -9.32
CA TYR A 9 11.94 15.17 -9.78
C TYR A 9 10.68 15.80 -9.18
N GLU A 10 10.81 16.72 -8.21
CA GLU A 10 9.68 17.33 -7.49
C GLU A 10 9.00 18.50 -8.22
N GLY A 11 9.55 18.97 -9.34
CA GLY A 11 9.06 20.19 -10.00
C GLY A 11 7.77 20.07 -10.82
N ALA A 12 7.25 18.86 -11.07
CA ALA A 12 6.12 18.69 -12.00
C ALA A 12 5.13 17.58 -11.64
N PHE A 13 5.30 16.85 -10.54
CA PHE A 13 4.36 15.77 -10.20
C PHE A 13 3.42 16.23 -9.08
N GLN A 14 2.15 16.45 -9.42
CA GLN A 14 1.09 16.65 -8.43
C GLN A 14 0.98 15.38 -7.59
N LYS A 15 1.41 15.47 -6.32
CA LYS A 15 1.27 14.39 -5.35
C LYS A 15 -0.18 14.37 -4.83
N PHE A 16 -0.83 13.22 -4.97
CA PHE A 16 -2.11 12.94 -4.33
C PHE A 16 -1.87 12.66 -2.84
N GLU A 17 -2.62 13.32 -1.98
CA GLU A 17 -2.53 13.09 -0.53
C GLU A 17 -3.50 11.99 -0.11
N GLU A 18 -4.78 12.17 -0.44
CA GLU A 18 -5.86 11.31 0.01
C GLU A 18 -7.06 11.42 -0.92
N TYR A 19 -7.90 10.39 -0.96
CA TYR A 19 -9.25 10.45 -1.52
C TYR A 19 -10.27 10.05 -0.44
N ARG A 20 -11.44 10.70 -0.45
CA ARG A 20 -12.53 10.39 0.47
C ARG A 20 -13.87 10.39 -0.26
N GLU A 21 -14.63 9.32 -0.06
CA GLU A 21 -16.05 9.31 -0.37
C GLU A 21 -16.80 10.26 0.57
N VAL A 22 -17.74 11.04 0.04
CA VAL A 22 -18.54 12.01 0.79
C VAL A 22 -20.01 11.99 0.32
N GLY A 23 -20.81 12.90 0.86
CA GLY A 23 -22.20 13.06 0.44
C GLY A 23 -23.15 12.01 1.03
N SER A 24 -24.37 11.96 0.47
CA SER A 24 -25.45 11.08 0.92
C SER A 24 -25.12 9.60 0.71
N PHE A 25 -24.33 9.29 -0.32
CA PHE A 25 -23.85 7.93 -0.59
C PHE A 25 -22.98 7.41 0.57
N LYS A 26 -21.99 8.20 1.01
CA LYS A 26 -21.14 7.83 2.16
C LYS A 26 -21.89 7.74 3.49
N LYS A 27 -23.05 8.39 3.60
CA LYS A 27 -23.88 8.45 4.81
C LYS A 27 -24.98 7.40 4.84
N ASP A 28 -25.09 6.56 3.80
CA ASP A 28 -26.19 5.61 3.61
C ASP A 28 -27.59 6.27 3.62
N THR A 29 -27.66 7.57 3.29
CA THR A 29 -28.92 8.33 3.22
C THR A 29 -29.34 8.63 1.78
N ALA A 30 -28.80 7.90 0.80
CA ALA A 30 -29.18 8.05 -0.60
C ALA A 30 -30.61 7.55 -0.81
N LEU A 31 -31.46 8.39 -1.41
CA LEU A 31 -32.84 8.03 -1.74
C LEU A 31 -32.90 7.26 -3.06
N THR A 32 -33.83 6.32 -3.17
CA THR A 32 -34.12 5.59 -4.41
C THR A 32 -34.45 6.58 -5.54
N GLY A 33 -33.71 6.46 -6.66
CA GLY A 33 -33.82 7.37 -7.80
C GLY A 33 -32.77 8.50 -7.84
N HIS A 34 -32.02 8.72 -6.76
CA HIS A 34 -30.93 9.71 -6.70
C HIS A 34 -29.63 9.09 -6.16
N THR A 35 -29.05 8.17 -6.94
CA THR A 35 -27.82 7.44 -6.59
C THR A 35 -26.57 8.14 -7.12
N VAL A 36 -26.29 9.35 -6.62
CA VAL A 36 -25.06 10.08 -6.93
C VAL A 36 -24.05 9.89 -5.80
N ALA A 37 -22.84 9.48 -6.15
CA ALA A 37 -21.71 9.34 -5.23
C ALA A 37 -20.68 10.44 -5.47
N ASP A 38 -20.29 11.12 -4.39
CA ASP A 38 -19.31 12.20 -4.44
C ASP A 38 -17.97 11.72 -3.88
N ILE A 39 -16.88 11.96 -4.61
CA ILE A 39 -15.51 11.68 -4.16
C ILE A 39 -14.71 12.98 -4.14
N VAL A 40 -14.15 13.30 -2.98
CA VAL A 40 -13.22 14.42 -2.81
C VAL A 40 -11.80 13.91 -2.89
N ILE A 41 -11.00 14.54 -3.74
CA ILE A 41 -9.58 14.24 -3.90
C ILE A 41 -8.78 15.40 -3.31
N ILE A 42 -7.92 15.09 -2.34
CA ILE A 42 -7.06 16.05 -1.66
C ILE A 42 -5.68 16.00 -2.34
N MET A 43 -5.27 17.14 -2.88
CA MET A 43 -3.97 17.32 -3.52
C MET A 43 -3.01 17.98 -2.53
N GLN A 44 -1.75 17.54 -2.49
CA GLN A 44 -0.71 18.21 -1.69
C GLN A 44 -0.33 19.59 -2.25
N SER A 45 -0.66 19.84 -3.51
CA SER A 45 -0.37 21.08 -4.23
C SER A 45 -1.63 21.64 -4.88
N LEU A 46 -1.62 22.93 -5.23
CA LEU A 46 -2.76 23.59 -5.86
C LEU A 46 -3.22 22.81 -7.11
N PRO A 47 -4.51 22.47 -7.23
CA PRO A 47 -5.02 21.73 -8.38
C PRO A 47 -4.99 22.63 -9.62
N THR A 48 -4.23 22.21 -10.63
CA THR A 48 -4.12 22.91 -11.94
C THR A 48 -4.82 22.13 -13.06
N PHE A 49 -5.64 21.14 -12.71
CA PHE A 49 -6.41 20.37 -13.68
C PHE A 49 -7.51 21.23 -14.27
N VAL A 50 -7.56 21.28 -15.60
CA VAL A 50 -8.49 22.14 -16.36
C VAL A 50 -9.65 21.33 -16.93
N SER A 51 -9.46 20.02 -17.13
CA SER A 51 -10.49 19.16 -17.74
C SER A 51 -10.45 17.72 -17.21
N CYS A 52 -11.64 17.11 -17.14
CA CYS A 52 -11.83 15.67 -16.94
C CYS A 52 -12.41 15.06 -18.22
N VAL A 53 -11.78 14.02 -18.76
CA VAL A 53 -12.19 13.35 -20.00
C VAL A 53 -12.43 11.86 -19.73
N SER A 54 -13.64 11.38 -20.00
CA SER A 54 -13.97 9.96 -19.91
C SER A 54 -13.21 9.15 -20.96
N ARG A 55 -12.75 7.95 -20.57
CA ARG A 55 -11.96 7.04 -21.40
C ARG A 55 -12.36 5.59 -21.13
N ASP A 56 -11.93 4.68 -22.00
CA ASP A 56 -12.27 3.25 -21.94
C ASP A 56 -11.77 2.53 -20.66
N TYR A 57 -10.87 3.16 -19.90
CA TYR A 57 -10.32 2.66 -18.63
C TYR A 57 -10.83 3.40 -17.39
N GLY A 58 -11.66 4.45 -17.56
CA GLY A 58 -12.11 5.33 -16.49
C GLY A 58 -12.13 6.78 -16.93
N CYS A 59 -11.27 7.63 -16.36
CA CYS A 59 -11.16 9.02 -16.76
C CYS A 59 -9.73 9.56 -16.69
N LEU A 60 -9.50 10.66 -17.40
CA LEU A 60 -8.23 11.36 -17.47
C LEU A 60 -8.44 12.79 -16.96
N LEU A 61 -7.69 13.17 -15.92
CA LEU A 61 -7.58 14.55 -15.47
C LEU A 61 -6.39 15.20 -16.16
N ALA A 62 -6.64 16.18 -17.02
CA ALA A 62 -5.60 16.87 -17.77
C ALA A 62 -5.34 18.27 -17.19
N ALA A 63 -4.06 18.56 -16.98
CA ALA A 63 -3.50 19.87 -16.70
C ALA A 63 -2.52 20.26 -17.82
N ALA A 64 -2.03 21.51 -17.80
CA ALA A 64 -1.14 22.05 -18.85
C ALA A 64 0.17 21.25 -19.02
N SER A 65 0.70 20.64 -17.96
CA SER A 65 1.97 19.90 -17.96
C SER A 65 1.88 18.48 -17.41
N VAL A 66 0.71 18.06 -16.91
CA VAL A 66 0.52 16.78 -16.20
C VAL A 66 -0.79 16.15 -16.62
N GLN A 67 -0.79 14.83 -16.80
CA GLN A 67 -2.01 14.04 -16.98
C GLN A 67 -2.07 12.96 -15.91
N VAL A 68 -3.21 12.87 -15.24
CA VAL A 68 -3.49 11.81 -14.26
C VAL A 68 -4.54 10.89 -14.85
N ARG A 69 -4.25 9.60 -14.86
CA ARG A 69 -5.18 8.55 -15.30
C ARG A 69 -5.83 7.91 -14.08
N ILE A 70 -7.14 8.04 -13.98
CA ILE A 70 -7.95 7.37 -12.97
C ILE A 70 -8.43 6.05 -13.59
N LEU A 71 -7.91 4.95 -13.06
CA LEU A 71 -8.21 3.59 -13.50
C LEU A 71 -9.37 3.04 -12.68
N ILE A 72 -10.48 2.71 -13.34
CA ILE A 72 -11.66 2.11 -12.68
C ILE A 72 -11.55 0.58 -12.81
N THR A 73 -11.76 -0.13 -11.70
CA THR A 73 -11.79 -1.60 -11.67
C THR A 73 -12.78 -2.09 -10.62
N THR A 74 -13.19 -3.34 -10.75
CA THR A 74 -13.97 -4.09 -9.76
C THR A 74 -13.13 -5.21 -9.15
N LEU A 75 -13.70 -5.92 -8.17
CA LEU A 75 -13.10 -7.15 -7.63
C LEU A 75 -13.18 -8.27 -8.68
N PRO A 76 -12.15 -9.12 -8.83
CA PRO A 76 -12.18 -10.23 -9.79
C PRO A 76 -13.36 -11.19 -9.60
N SER A 77 -13.89 -11.30 -8.38
CA SER A 77 -15.08 -12.08 -8.07
C SER A 77 -16.34 -11.59 -8.79
N ASN A 78 -16.38 -10.31 -9.15
CA ASN A 78 -17.53 -9.66 -9.75
C ASN A 78 -17.46 -9.68 -11.29
N ALA A 79 -16.34 -10.14 -11.87
CA ALA A 79 -16.14 -10.21 -13.32
C ALA A 79 -17.23 -11.02 -14.06
N PRO A 80 -17.72 -12.17 -13.54
CA PRO A 80 -18.79 -12.93 -14.19
C PRO A 80 -20.15 -12.21 -14.23
N SER A 81 -20.32 -11.18 -13.40
CA SER A 81 -21.56 -10.39 -13.29
C SER A 81 -21.53 -9.12 -14.14
N LEU A 82 -20.53 -8.95 -15.00
CA LEU A 82 -20.38 -7.77 -15.84
C LEU A 82 -21.30 -7.84 -17.06
N GLU A 83 -22.20 -6.87 -17.19
CA GLU A 83 -22.95 -6.61 -18.40
C GLU A 83 -22.10 -5.82 -19.42
N PRO A 84 -21.96 -6.31 -20.68
CA PRO A 84 -21.04 -5.73 -21.67
C PRO A 84 -21.46 -4.35 -22.21
N ASP A 85 -22.75 -4.03 -22.15
CA ASP A 85 -23.29 -2.76 -22.67
C ASP A 85 -23.25 -1.63 -21.63
N LEU A 86 -23.16 -1.98 -20.34
CA LEU A 86 -23.19 -1.03 -19.23
C LEU A 86 -21.79 -0.80 -18.63
N HIS A 87 -20.94 -1.83 -18.59
CA HIS A 87 -19.68 -1.80 -17.87
C HIS A 87 -18.46 -1.68 -18.78
N LEU A 88 -17.34 -1.27 -18.18
CA LEU A 88 -16.04 -1.36 -18.84
C LEU A 88 -15.74 -2.82 -19.20
N THR A 89 -15.04 -3.02 -20.31
CA THR A 89 -14.64 -4.35 -20.76
C THR A 89 -13.82 -5.07 -19.68
N GLU A 90 -14.15 -6.34 -19.41
CA GLU A 90 -13.49 -7.18 -18.42
C GLU A 90 -11.95 -7.14 -18.55
N ARG A 91 -11.44 -7.20 -19.79
CA ARG A 91 -10.00 -7.11 -20.07
C ARG A 91 -9.36 -5.85 -19.48
N VAL A 92 -10.00 -4.69 -19.63
CA VAL A 92 -9.47 -3.42 -19.12
C VAL A 92 -9.54 -3.37 -17.60
N MET A 93 -10.64 -3.85 -17.01
CA MET A 93 -10.78 -3.95 -15.56
C MET A 93 -9.71 -4.87 -14.96
N MET A 94 -9.44 -6.03 -15.58
CA MET A 94 -8.40 -6.94 -15.10
C MET A 94 -7.00 -6.32 -15.19
N ILE A 95 -6.67 -5.62 -16.28
CA ILE A 95 -5.40 -4.87 -16.39
C ILE A 95 -5.28 -3.84 -15.27
N ASN A 96 -6.33 -3.05 -15.03
CA ASN A 96 -6.38 -2.06 -13.96
C ASN A 96 -6.23 -2.71 -12.57
N HIS A 97 -6.90 -3.83 -12.34
CA HIS A 97 -6.77 -4.61 -11.10
C HIS A 97 -5.34 -5.13 -10.88
N HIS A 98 -4.66 -5.57 -11.94
CA HIS A 98 -3.27 -6.03 -11.85
C HIS A 98 -2.30 -4.91 -11.47
N ALA A 99 -2.58 -3.65 -11.81
CA ALA A 99 -1.77 -2.51 -11.39
C ALA A 99 -1.67 -2.39 -9.85
N LEU A 100 -2.74 -2.74 -9.12
CA LEU A 100 -2.72 -2.79 -7.64
C LEU A 100 -1.72 -3.84 -7.12
N ARG A 101 -1.64 -5.00 -7.80
CA ARG A 101 -0.69 -6.06 -7.43
C ARG A 101 0.75 -5.63 -7.65
N HIS A 102 1.03 -4.85 -8.69
CA HIS A 102 2.39 -4.35 -8.95
C HIS A 102 2.90 -3.44 -7.83
N VAL A 103 2.04 -2.55 -7.31
CA VAL A 103 2.39 -1.68 -6.17
C VAL A 103 2.63 -2.52 -4.91
N ALA A 104 1.71 -3.43 -4.61
CA ALA A 104 1.79 -4.26 -3.42
C ALA A 104 3.02 -5.19 -3.43
N TRP A 105 3.31 -5.81 -4.58
CA TRP A 105 4.51 -6.62 -4.80
C TRP A 105 5.79 -5.79 -4.69
N PHE A 106 5.78 -4.54 -5.18
CA PHE A 106 6.93 -3.66 -5.07
C PHE A 106 7.25 -3.31 -3.61
N GLU A 107 6.24 -2.94 -2.82
CA GLU A 107 6.38 -2.66 -1.38
C GLU A 107 6.89 -3.88 -0.61
N GLU A 108 6.33 -5.06 -0.90
CA GLU A 108 6.78 -6.32 -0.32
C GLU A 108 8.25 -6.62 -0.67
N ALA A 109 8.62 -6.51 -1.95
CA ALA A 109 9.98 -6.76 -2.41
C ALA A 109 10.99 -5.78 -1.80
N MET A 110 10.61 -4.50 -1.62
CA MET A 110 11.43 -3.50 -0.94
C MET A 110 11.64 -3.88 0.53
N LEU A 111 10.58 -4.25 1.25
CA LEU A 111 10.65 -4.65 2.65
C LEU A 111 11.50 -5.90 2.86
N VAL A 112 11.38 -6.91 2.00
CA VAL A 112 12.24 -8.11 2.03
C VAL A 112 13.72 -7.75 1.89
N ARG A 113 14.07 -6.81 1.00
CA ARG A 113 15.46 -6.37 0.81
C ARG A 113 16.00 -5.67 2.05
N VAL A 114 15.21 -4.79 2.66
CA VAL A 114 15.55 -4.09 3.91
C VAL A 114 15.76 -5.09 5.05
N LEU A 115 14.85 -6.06 5.22
CA LEU A 115 14.95 -7.07 6.27
C LEU A 115 16.15 -8.02 6.07
N LYS A 116 16.46 -8.40 4.83
CA LYS A 116 17.67 -9.18 4.51
C LYS A 116 18.95 -8.41 4.88
N ASP A 117 18.99 -7.11 4.62
CA ASP A 117 20.12 -6.24 5.01
C ASP A 117 20.25 -6.10 6.54
N ILE A 118 19.13 -5.92 7.26
CA ILE A 118 19.13 -5.88 8.73
C ILE A 118 19.59 -7.22 9.31
N ARG A 119 19.12 -8.35 8.79
CA ARG A 119 19.59 -9.69 9.19
C ARG A 119 21.11 -9.83 9.00
N ARG A 120 21.68 -9.25 7.93
CA ARG A 120 23.12 -9.25 7.70
C ARG A 120 23.87 -8.42 8.75
N ARG A 121 23.31 -7.30 9.18
CA ARG A 121 23.93 -6.37 10.15
C ARG A 121 23.83 -6.82 11.60
N TYR A 122 22.76 -7.54 11.97
CA TYR A 122 22.50 -7.94 13.37
C TYR A 122 22.52 -9.46 13.54
N THR A 123 23.50 -9.97 14.29
CA THR A 123 23.66 -11.41 14.57
C THR A 123 22.45 -12.01 15.27
N GLY A 124 21.73 -11.23 16.06
CA GLY A 124 20.50 -11.67 16.73
C GLY A 124 19.34 -12.02 15.78
N LEU A 125 19.35 -11.52 14.55
CA LEU A 125 18.32 -11.80 13.54
C LEU A 125 18.75 -12.84 12.51
N GLN A 126 19.98 -13.38 12.62
CA GLN A 126 20.46 -14.46 11.74
C GLN A 126 19.60 -15.74 11.74
N PRO A 127 18.96 -16.15 12.85
CA PRO A 127 18.08 -17.32 12.88
C PRO A 127 16.84 -17.20 12.00
N LEU A 128 16.45 -15.98 11.58
CA LEU A 128 15.33 -15.80 10.68
C LEU A 128 15.69 -16.35 9.30
N SER A 129 14.99 -17.42 8.89
CA SER A 129 15.14 -17.98 7.55
C SER A 129 14.71 -16.95 6.48
N VAL A 130 15.14 -17.18 5.24
CA VAL A 130 14.71 -16.33 4.11
C VAL A 130 13.18 -16.37 3.96
N TRP A 131 12.59 -17.55 4.16
CA TRP A 131 11.15 -17.78 4.14
C TRP A 131 10.41 -16.98 5.22
N VAL A 132 10.92 -16.95 6.45
CA VAL A 132 10.29 -16.15 7.53
C VAL A 132 10.34 -14.66 7.22
N ILE A 133 11.42 -14.18 6.60
CA ILE A 133 11.52 -12.77 6.17
C ILE A 133 10.48 -12.45 5.09
N GLU A 134 10.33 -13.31 4.09
CA GLU A 134 9.36 -13.14 3.01
C GLU A 134 7.92 -13.21 3.54
N TYR A 135 7.64 -14.16 4.42
CA TYR A 135 6.34 -14.26 5.09
C TYR A 135 6.01 -13.03 5.94
N LEU A 136 6.97 -12.52 6.72
CA LEU A 136 6.77 -11.32 7.54
C LEU A 136 6.50 -10.08 6.68
N ALA A 137 7.19 -9.94 5.55
CA ALA A 137 6.99 -8.84 4.62
C ALA A 137 5.58 -8.90 3.99
N HIS A 138 5.19 -10.06 3.47
CA HIS A 138 3.86 -10.29 2.91
C HIS A 138 2.77 -10.01 3.96
N PHE A 139 2.91 -10.56 5.17
CA PHE A 139 1.98 -10.32 6.27
C PHE A 139 1.87 -8.84 6.63
N ALA A 140 2.99 -8.11 6.73
CA ALA A 140 2.98 -6.72 7.12
C ALA A 140 2.28 -5.82 6.09
N VAL A 141 2.54 -6.05 4.80
CA VAL A 141 2.00 -5.24 3.69
C VAL A 141 0.53 -5.57 3.41
N MET A 142 0.19 -6.85 3.32
CA MET A 142 -1.11 -7.30 2.78
C MET A 142 -2.20 -7.46 3.85
N ASN A 143 -1.83 -7.65 5.12
CA ASN A 143 -2.81 -7.85 6.18
C ASN A 143 -3.39 -6.51 6.68
N THR A 144 -4.23 -5.88 5.87
CA THR A 144 -4.93 -4.63 6.20
C THR A 144 -6.44 -4.82 6.14
N SER A 145 -7.16 -4.12 7.02
CA SER A 145 -8.63 -4.11 7.03
C SER A 145 -9.21 -3.55 5.72
N ASN A 146 -8.50 -2.61 5.10
CA ASN A 146 -8.98 -1.89 3.92
C ASN A 146 -8.49 -2.53 2.60
N ARG A 147 -7.82 -3.70 2.66
CA ARG A 147 -7.26 -4.41 1.49
C ARG A 147 -6.32 -3.57 0.60
N GLN A 148 -5.81 -2.48 1.13
CA GLN A 148 -4.79 -1.65 0.48
C GLN A 148 -3.42 -2.03 1.04
N PRO A 149 -2.39 -2.18 0.19
CA PRO A 149 -1.05 -2.47 0.67
C PRO A 149 -0.55 -1.30 1.53
N LEU A 150 0.08 -1.60 2.66
CA LEU A 150 0.73 -0.55 3.44
C LEU A 150 1.98 -0.04 2.72
N PRO A 151 2.27 1.27 2.82
CA PRO A 151 3.56 1.80 2.38
C PRO A 151 4.68 1.29 3.28
N LEU A 152 5.91 1.32 2.76
CA LEU A 152 7.11 0.75 3.39
C LEU A 152 7.30 1.12 4.87
N GLY A 153 7.12 2.39 5.25
CA GLY A 153 7.37 2.86 6.62
C GLY A 153 6.48 2.16 7.67
N PRO A 154 5.13 2.28 7.56
CA PRO A 154 4.20 1.55 8.39
C PRO A 154 4.36 0.02 8.32
N ALA A 155 4.60 -0.54 7.14
CA ALA A 155 4.82 -1.98 6.97
C ALA A 155 6.06 -2.44 7.75
N PHE A 156 7.16 -1.68 7.67
CA PHE A 156 8.38 -1.94 8.43
C PHE A 156 8.12 -1.96 9.93
N ARG A 157 7.43 -0.94 10.46
CA ARG A 157 7.07 -0.87 11.90
C ARG A 157 6.27 -2.11 12.33
N ARG A 158 5.30 -2.52 11.51
CA ARG A 158 4.44 -3.69 11.77
C ARG A 158 5.23 -4.99 11.85
N VAL A 159 6.33 -5.14 11.11
CA VAL A 159 7.21 -6.32 11.24
C VAL A 159 7.81 -6.40 12.63
N PHE A 160 8.33 -5.29 13.16
CA PHE A 160 8.91 -5.27 14.51
C PHE A 160 7.85 -5.42 15.59
N GLU A 161 6.67 -4.85 15.40
CA GLU A 161 5.51 -5.08 16.27
C GLU A 161 5.15 -6.58 16.29
N ALA A 162 5.08 -7.23 15.13
CA ALA A 162 4.80 -8.67 15.02
C ALA A 162 5.88 -9.54 15.69
N LEU A 163 7.16 -9.16 15.57
CA LEU A 163 8.27 -9.82 16.26
C LEU A 163 8.22 -9.61 17.78
N SER A 164 7.88 -8.40 18.22
CA SER A 164 7.80 -8.05 19.65
C SER A 164 6.59 -8.64 20.37
N THR A 165 5.50 -8.91 19.65
CA THR A 165 4.27 -9.50 20.22
C THR A 165 4.35 -11.02 20.37
N GLY A 166 5.39 -11.68 19.84
CA GLY A 166 5.59 -13.12 20.02
C GLY A 166 4.45 -13.98 19.48
N ARG A 167 3.85 -13.64 18.33
CA ARG A 167 2.77 -14.44 17.74
C ARG A 167 3.23 -15.88 17.49
N SER A 168 2.53 -16.82 18.11
CA SER A 168 2.88 -18.23 18.27
C SER A 168 3.28 -18.94 16.96
N SER A 169 2.71 -18.57 15.81
CA SER A 169 3.03 -19.15 14.50
C SER A 169 4.49 -18.91 14.05
N ILE A 170 5.07 -17.76 14.39
CA ILE A 170 6.48 -17.43 14.12
C ILE A 170 7.40 -18.08 15.17
N CYS A 171 6.87 -18.29 16.38
CA CYS A 171 7.59 -18.94 17.48
C CYS A 171 7.77 -20.46 17.30
N TYR A 172 6.94 -21.15 16.51
CA TYR A 172 7.09 -22.60 16.27
C TYR A 172 8.36 -22.96 15.48
N GLU A 173 8.85 -22.09 14.57
CA GLU A 173 10.17 -22.23 13.94
C GLU A 173 11.33 -21.70 14.81
N LEU A 174 11.04 -20.84 15.80
CA LEU A 174 12.04 -20.19 16.66
C LEU A 174 12.13 -20.82 18.06
N LYS A 175 12.02 -22.15 18.18
CA LYS A 175 12.12 -22.89 19.46
C LYS A 175 13.45 -22.74 20.22
N SER A 176 14.44 -22.01 19.68
CA SER A 176 15.77 -21.85 20.30
C SER A 176 16.02 -20.49 20.96
N LEU A 177 15.07 -19.55 21.00
CA LEU A 177 15.36 -18.14 21.26
C LEU A 177 14.64 -17.51 22.47
N SER A 178 14.45 -18.27 23.55
CA SER A 178 13.96 -17.70 24.82
C SER A 178 14.90 -16.63 25.41
N SER A 179 16.22 -16.69 25.14
CA SER A 179 17.17 -15.67 25.60
C SER A 179 17.26 -14.43 24.69
N LEU A 180 16.75 -14.53 23.45
CA LEU A 180 16.86 -13.48 22.46
C LEU A 180 15.68 -12.52 22.45
N PHE A 181 14.52 -12.96 22.94
CA PHE A 181 13.36 -12.08 23.18
C PHE A 181 13.71 -10.95 24.16
N LEU A 182 14.44 -11.27 25.25
CA LEU A 182 14.90 -10.27 26.21
C LEU A 182 15.92 -9.30 25.57
N LYS A 183 16.89 -9.82 24.81
CA LYS A 183 17.90 -9.00 24.10
C LYS A 183 17.29 -8.13 22.98
N PHE A 184 16.22 -8.60 22.34
CA PHE A 184 15.52 -7.88 21.29
C PHE A 184 14.64 -6.76 21.84
N VAL A 185 13.96 -6.97 22.98
CA VAL A 185 13.27 -5.90 23.72
C VAL A 185 14.27 -4.83 24.17
N THR A 186 15.48 -5.22 24.63
CA THR A 186 16.54 -4.27 24.97
C THR A 186 17.09 -3.54 23.75
N LEU A 187 17.25 -4.19 22.59
CA LEU A 187 17.71 -3.57 21.35
C LEU A 187 16.68 -2.59 20.77
N CYS A 188 15.39 -2.96 20.77
CA CYS A 188 14.30 -2.06 20.38
C CYS A 188 14.18 -0.87 21.33
N ALA A 189 14.35 -1.07 22.64
CA ALA A 189 14.44 0.01 23.62
C ALA A 189 15.67 0.91 23.35
N TYR A 190 16.83 0.34 23.05
CA TYR A 190 18.06 1.10 22.77
C TYR A 190 17.96 1.92 21.45
N ILE A 191 17.35 1.37 20.40
CA ILE A 191 17.15 2.07 19.13
C ILE A 191 16.10 3.19 19.25
N PHE A 192 15.07 3.02 20.09
CA PHE A 192 14.02 4.04 20.29
C PHE A 192 14.32 5.08 21.38
N LEU A 193 15.17 4.77 22.36
CA LEU A 193 15.56 5.69 23.46
C LEU A 193 16.87 6.45 23.21
N SER A 194 17.57 6.20 22.10
CA SER A 194 18.79 6.94 21.72
C SER A 194 18.49 8.15 20.80
N LYS A 195 17.42 8.88 21.13
CA LYS A 195 17.22 10.28 20.77
C LYS A 195 17.09 11.10 22.04
#